data_AF-A0A2P8HYH5-F1
#
_entry.id   AF-A0A2P8HYH5-F1
#
_cell.length_a   1.000
_cell.length_b   1.000
_cell.length_c   1.000
_cell.angle_alpha   90.00
_cell.angle_beta   90.00
_cell.angle_gamma   90.00
#
_symmetry.space_group_name_H-M   'P 1'
#
loop_
_entity.id
_entity.type
_entity.pdbx_description
1 polymer ?
#
loop_
_entity_poly.entity_id
_entity_poly.type
_entity_poly.pdbx_seq_one_letter_code
_entity_poly.pdbx_strand_id
1 'polypeptide(L)'
;MEDARARFVLILAGYPEEMKRFLTMNTGLPSRFPLKLTFPDFTVEQLLQISREMAASQDYEFTPGAFHQLHKFIERAKQDKGRAFSNARYVRNLIEQMIRAQAERLVFSGVTCDIQALRQLTEADVTAAEKYEKGWDL
;
A
#
# COMPACT_ATOMS: atom_id res chain seq x y z
N MET A 1 -32.23 -0.98 -17.19
CA MET A 1 -30.83 -0.91 -17.71
C MET A 1 -30.79 -0.81 -19.23
N GLU A 2 -31.68 -1.49 -19.99
CA GLU A 2 -31.69 -1.38 -21.46
C GLU A 2 -32.20 -0.02 -21.99
N ASP A 3 -33.16 0.61 -21.32
CA ASP A 3 -33.76 1.88 -21.79
C ASP A 3 -32.87 3.13 -21.61
N ALA A 4 -31.64 2.97 -21.10
CA ALA A 4 -30.71 4.07 -20.83
C ALA A 4 -29.28 3.82 -21.34
N ARG A 5 -29.10 2.92 -22.33
CA ARG A 5 -27.79 2.48 -22.86
C ARG A 5 -26.79 3.59 -23.25
N ALA A 6 -27.25 4.83 -23.44
CA ALA A 6 -26.41 5.98 -23.79
C ALA A 6 -26.27 7.05 -22.69
N ARG A 7 -26.85 6.84 -21.49
CA ARG A 7 -26.87 7.84 -20.39
C ARG A 7 -26.32 7.32 -19.06
N PHE A 8 -25.92 6.05 -18.99
CA PHE A 8 -25.54 5.41 -17.74
C PHE A 8 -24.41 4.39 -17.95
N VAL A 9 -23.39 4.49 -17.09
CA VAL A 9 -22.28 3.53 -17.02
C VAL A 9 -22.28 2.93 -15.62
N LEU A 10 -22.25 1.60 -15.54
CA LEU A 10 -22.10 0.85 -14.30
C LEU A 10 -20.73 0.17 -14.28
N ILE A 11 -19.92 0.47 -13.27
CA ILE A 11 -18.63 -0.17 -13.02
C ILE A 11 -18.79 -1.04 -11.77
N LEU A 12 -18.52 -2.33 -11.90
CA LEU A 12 -18.43 -3.25 -10.78
C LEU A 12 -16.97 -3.53 -10.47
N ALA A 13 -16.61 -3.54 -9.18
CA ALA A 13 -15.27 -3.83 -8.70
C ALA A 13 -15.35 -4.71 -7.45
N GLY A 14 -14.47 -5.70 -7.36
CA GLY A 14 -14.42 -6.66 -6.26
C GLY A 14 -13.37 -7.74 -6.52
N TYR A 15 -13.20 -8.65 -5.56
CA TYR A 15 -12.24 -9.73 -5.71
C TYR A 15 -12.67 -10.72 -6.81
N PRO A 16 -11.72 -11.33 -7.55
CA PRO A 16 -12.05 -12.17 -8.71
C PRO A 16 -13.08 -13.27 -8.43
N GLU A 17 -12.94 -14.00 -7.32
CA GLU A 17 -13.85 -15.08 -6.95
C GLU A 17 -15.23 -14.57 -6.53
N GLU A 18 -15.30 -13.46 -5.80
CA GLU A 18 -16.55 -12.81 -5.42
C GLU A 18 -17.29 -12.30 -6.66
N MET A 19 -16.58 -11.66 -7.59
CA MET A 19 -17.13 -11.20 -8.86
C MET A 19 -17.61 -12.35 -9.74
N LYS A 20 -16.88 -13.46 -9.77
CA LYS A 20 -17.29 -14.67 -10.47
C LYS A 20 -18.60 -15.22 -9.90
N ARG A 21 -18.68 -15.34 -8.56
CA ARG A 21 -19.90 -15.77 -7.86
C ARG A 21 -21.07 -14.83 -8.14
N PHE A 22 -20.85 -13.52 -8.06
CA PHE A 22 -21.86 -12.50 -8.34
C PHE A 22 -22.41 -12.63 -9.76
N LEU A 23 -21.54 -12.74 -10.77
CA LEU A 23 -21.95 -12.86 -12.16
C LEU A 23 -22.74 -14.15 -12.45
N THR A 24 -22.53 -15.22 -11.68
CA THR A 24 -23.29 -16.48 -11.81
C THR A 24 -24.67 -16.46 -11.14
N MET A 25 -25.01 -15.44 -10.34
CA MET A 25 -26.30 -15.38 -9.64
C MET A 25 -27.50 -15.22 -10.59
N ASN A 26 -27.28 -14.68 -11.79
CA ASN A 26 -28.30 -14.54 -12.82
C ASN A 26 -27.67 -14.76 -14.19
N THR A 27 -28.23 -15.68 -14.97
CA THR A 27 -27.71 -16.09 -16.28
C THR A 27 -27.57 -14.94 -17.28
N GLY A 28 -28.33 -13.85 -17.10
CA GLY A 28 -28.26 -12.65 -17.94
C GLY A 28 -27.25 -11.60 -17.49
N LEU A 29 -26.59 -11.73 -16.33
CA LEU A 29 -25.59 -10.75 -15.89
C LEU A 29 -24.28 -10.82 -16.70
N PRO A 30 -23.69 -11.99 -16.99
CA PRO A 30 -22.41 -12.04 -17.71
C PRO A 30 -22.44 -11.35 -19.08
N SER A 31 -23.56 -11.41 -19.81
CA SER A 31 -23.71 -10.76 -21.12
C SER A 31 -23.83 -9.23 -21.04
N ARG A 32 -24.20 -8.69 -19.87
CA ARG A 32 -24.32 -7.24 -19.63
C ARG A 32 -23.00 -6.57 -19.25
N PHE A 33 -21.95 -7.35 -18.96
CA PHE A 33 -20.60 -6.87 -18.64
C PHE A 33 -19.57 -7.43 -19.63
N PRO A 34 -19.56 -6.92 -20.88
CA PRO A 34 -18.64 -7.39 -21.92
C PRO A 34 -17.18 -6.99 -21.66
N LEU A 35 -16.96 -5.87 -20.98
CA LEU A 35 -15.62 -5.41 -20.59
C LEU A 35 -15.28 -5.96 -19.21
N LYS A 36 -14.22 -6.75 -19.13
CA LYS A 36 -13.66 -7.28 -17.87
C LYS A 36 -12.20 -6.88 -17.80
N LEU A 37 -11.84 -6.11 -16.78
CA LEU A 37 -10.48 -5.69 -16.51
C LEU A 37 -10.01 -6.38 -15.23
N THR A 38 -8.89 -7.08 -15.32
CA THR A 38 -8.23 -7.71 -14.16
C THR A 38 -7.03 -6.86 -13.78
N PHE A 39 -6.97 -6.46 -12.51
CA PHE A 39 -5.84 -5.74 -11.95
C PHE A 39 -4.99 -6.73 -11.15
N PRO A 40 -3.82 -7.14 -11.68
CA PRO A 40 -2.92 -8.01 -10.91
C PRO A 40 -2.29 -7.24 -9.74
N ASP A 41 -1.82 -7.98 -8.74
CA ASP A 41 -1.04 -7.40 -7.65
C ASP A 41 0.25 -6.79 -8.17
N PHE A 42 0.67 -5.69 -7.54
CA PHE A 42 1.95 -5.06 -7.87
C PHE A 42 3.13 -5.95 -7.47
N THR A 43 4.20 -5.97 -8.27
CA THR A 43 5.46 -6.61 -7.88
C THR A 43 6.11 -5.87 -6.70
N VAL A 44 7.12 -6.47 -6.07
CA VAL A 44 7.86 -5.83 -4.96
C VAL A 44 8.50 -4.53 -5.44
N GLU A 45 9.06 -4.52 -6.64
CA GLU A 45 9.70 -3.37 -7.27
C GLU A 45 8.69 -2.25 -7.54
N GLN A 46 7.49 -2.59 -8.02
CA GLN A 46 6.41 -1.63 -8.21
C GLN A 46 5.95 -1.04 -6.87
N LEU A 47 5.85 -1.84 -5.81
CA LEU A 47 5.51 -1.36 -4.47
C LEU A 47 6.60 -0.44 -3.88
N LEU A 48 7.87 -0.72 -4.17
CA LEU A 48 8.99 0.14 -3.79
C LEU A 48 9.04 1.46 -4.58
N GLN A 49 8.63 1.44 -5.85
CA GLN A 49 8.46 2.67 -6.61
C GLN A 49 7.32 3.50 -6.01
N ILE A 50 6.17 2.87 -5.73
CA ILE A 50 5.03 3.53 -5.09
C ILE A 50 5.44 4.12 -3.73
N SER A 51 6.21 3.40 -2.92
CA SER A 51 6.65 3.89 -1.61
C SER A 51 7.53 5.15 -1.73
N ARG A 52 8.43 5.18 -2.72
CA ARG A 52 9.25 6.36 -3.04
C ARG A 52 8.41 7.54 -3.48
N GLU A 53 7.46 7.33 -4.38
CA GLU A 53 6.56 8.38 -4.87
C GLU A 53 5.67 8.93 -3.73
N MET A 54 5.14 8.06 -2.87
CA MET A 54 4.33 8.46 -1.72
C MET A 54 5.12 9.25 -0.67
N ALA A 55 6.36 8.83 -0.36
CA ALA A 55 7.23 9.56 0.55
C ALA A 55 7.61 10.93 -0.03
N ALA A 56 8.03 10.97 -1.30
CA ALA A 56 8.40 12.20 -1.97
C ALA A 56 7.24 13.21 -2.05
N SER A 57 6.00 12.73 -2.24
CA SER A 57 4.81 13.60 -2.25
C SER A 57 4.53 14.29 -0.91
N GLN A 58 5.15 13.81 0.16
CA GLN A 58 5.07 14.35 1.52
C GLN A 58 6.40 14.97 1.97
N ASP A 59 7.30 15.30 1.04
CA ASP A 59 8.63 15.85 1.31
C ASP A 59 9.60 14.95 2.08
N TYR A 60 9.36 13.64 2.10
CA TYR A 60 10.24 12.65 2.70
C TYR A 60 11.10 11.93 1.66
N GLU A 61 12.33 11.60 2.07
CA GLU A 61 13.29 10.82 1.32
C GLU A 61 13.80 9.65 2.18
N PHE A 62 13.99 8.49 1.57
CA PHE A 62 14.60 7.34 2.25
C PHE A 62 16.11 7.44 2.21
N THR A 63 16.76 7.13 3.32
CA THR A 63 18.18 6.79 3.27
C THR A 63 18.38 5.48 2.47
N PRO A 64 19.57 5.24 1.89
CA PRO A 64 19.85 4.00 1.17
C PRO A 64 19.58 2.74 2.02
N GLY A 65 19.94 2.84 3.30
CA GLY A 65 19.68 1.82 4.31
C GLY A 65 18.19 1.55 4.53
N ALA A 66 17.40 2.62 4.71
CA ALA A 66 15.96 2.52 4.89
C ALA A 66 15.30 1.84 3.68
N PHE A 67 15.72 2.21 2.48
CA PHE A 67 15.17 1.65 1.25
C PHE A 67 15.50 0.15 1.09
N HIS A 68 16.72 -0.26 1.45
CA HIS A 68 17.11 -1.68 1.47
C HIS A 68 16.31 -2.49 2.50
N GLN A 69 16.11 -1.92 3.70
CA GLN A 69 15.30 -2.58 4.73
C GLN A 69 13.82 -2.68 4.32
N LEU A 70 13.29 -1.62 3.69
CA LEU A 70 11.93 -1.58 3.16
C LEU A 70 11.71 -2.65 2.10
N HIS A 71 12.67 -2.86 1.19
CA HIS A 71 12.62 -3.93 0.19
C HIS A 71 12.41 -5.30 0.86
N LYS A 72 13.29 -5.65 1.81
CA LYS A 72 13.20 -6.93 2.53
C LYS A 72 11.88 -7.08 3.27
N PHE A 73 11.32 -5.98 3.75
CA PHE A 73 10.09 -6.02 4.52
C PHE A 73 8.87 -6.25 3.63
N ILE A 74 8.74 -5.50 2.53
CA ILE A 74 7.68 -5.69 1.53
C ILE A 74 7.75 -7.10 0.92
N GLU A 75 8.95 -7.58 0.62
CA GLU A 75 9.17 -8.94 0.10
C GLU A 75 8.63 -10.00 1.07
N ARG A 76 8.99 -9.90 2.36
CA ARG A 76 8.47 -10.79 3.41
C ARG A 76 6.95 -10.71 3.55
N ALA A 77 6.39 -9.50 3.61
CA ALA A 77 4.95 -9.29 3.74
C ALA A 77 4.16 -9.87 2.54
N LYS A 78 4.72 -9.81 1.33
CA LYS A 78 4.11 -10.38 0.11
C LYS A 78 4.20 -11.91 0.07
N GLN A 79 5.22 -12.49 0.70
CA GLN A 79 5.37 -13.94 0.83
C GLN A 79 4.44 -14.56 1.89
N ASP A 80 3.95 -13.75 2.84
CA ASP A 80 2.98 -14.20 3.83
C ASP A 80 1.61 -14.42 3.17
N LYS A 81 1.32 -15.69 2.86
CA LYS A 81 0.08 -16.13 2.19
C LYS A 81 -1.15 -16.10 3.10
N GLY A 82 -1.00 -15.78 4.38
CA GLY A 82 -2.08 -15.85 5.37
C GLY A 82 -3.14 -14.75 5.24
N ARG A 83 -2.81 -13.62 4.58
CA ARG A 83 -3.70 -12.46 4.48
C ARG A 83 -3.69 -11.89 3.05
N ALA A 84 -4.84 -11.47 2.55
CA ALA A 84 -4.91 -10.75 1.28
C ALA A 84 -4.05 -9.47 1.36
N PHE A 85 -2.99 -9.43 0.56
CA PHE A 85 -2.05 -8.31 0.54
C PHE A 85 -2.71 -7.09 -0.12
N SER A 86 -2.83 -5.98 0.62
CA SER A 86 -3.61 -4.81 0.17
C SER A 86 -2.85 -3.85 -0.77
N ASN A 87 -1.75 -4.30 -1.38
CA ASN A 87 -0.99 -3.57 -2.40
C ASN A 87 -0.61 -2.14 -1.96
N ALA A 88 -0.96 -1.11 -2.74
CA ALA A 88 -0.63 0.28 -2.43
C ALA A 88 -1.20 0.77 -1.08
N ARG A 89 -2.30 0.17 -0.60
CA ARG A 89 -2.82 0.48 0.75
C ARG A 89 -1.87 0.00 1.84
N TYR A 90 -1.26 -1.18 1.65
CA TYR A 90 -0.24 -1.68 2.57
C TYR A 90 0.94 -0.71 2.64
N VAL A 91 1.45 -0.29 1.47
CA VAL A 91 2.56 0.67 1.37
C VAL A 91 2.22 1.98 2.05
N ARG A 92 1.02 2.55 1.82
CA ARG A 92 0.59 3.79 2.46
C ARG A 92 0.64 3.69 3.99
N ASN A 93 0.03 2.66 4.55
CA ASN A 93 0.01 2.46 6.00
C ASN A 93 1.43 2.34 6.57
N LEU A 94 2.32 1.65 5.84
CA LEU A 94 3.71 1.51 6.22
C LEU A 94 4.44 2.87 6.22
N ILE A 95 4.25 3.71 5.20
CA ILE A 95 4.81 5.07 5.16
C ILE A 95 4.31 5.90 6.34
N GLU A 96 3.01 5.87 6.63
CA GLU A 96 2.42 6.61 7.76
C GLU A 96 3.04 6.18 9.10
N GLN A 97 3.24 4.87 9.29
CA GLN A 97 3.92 4.33 10.48
C GLN A 97 5.39 4.74 10.56
N MET A 98 6.10 4.75 9.43
CA MET A 98 7.49 5.20 9.38
C MET A 98 7.63 6.69 9.70
N ILE A 99 6.72 7.54 9.20
CA ILE A 99 6.68 8.97 9.51
C ILE A 99 6.44 9.18 11.01
N ARG A 100 5.52 8.41 11.61
CA ARG A 100 5.31 8.43 13.06
C ARG A 100 6.57 8.03 13.83
N ALA A 101 7.21 6.93 13.45
CA ALA A 101 8.44 6.46 14.09
C ALA A 101 9.57 7.51 13.98
N GLN A 102 9.67 8.18 12.83
CA GLN A 102 10.63 9.26 12.62
C GLN A 102 10.36 10.42 13.57
N ALA A 103 9.11 10.85 13.69
CA ALA A 103 8.74 11.93 14.61
C ALA A 103 9.09 11.58 16.07
N GLU A 104 8.76 10.36 16.51
CA GLU A 104 9.13 9.87 17.85
C GLU A 104 10.65 9.88 18.03
N ARG A 105 11.41 9.31 17.08
CA ARG A 105 12.88 9.30 17.10
C ARG A 105 13.46 10.70 17.24
N LEU A 106 12.98 11.67 16.45
CA LEU A 106 13.49 13.04 16.47
C LEU A 106 13.22 13.73 17.81
N VAL A 107 12.02 13.56 18.37
CA VAL A 107 11.67 14.11 19.70
C VAL A 107 12.57 13.53 20.80
N PHE A 108 12.82 12.22 20.79
CA PHE A 108 13.65 11.57 21.81
C PHE A 108 15.17 11.76 21.60
N SER A 109 15.61 12.14 20.40
CA SER A 109 17.04 12.33 20.12
C SER A 109 17.65 13.51 20.90
N GLY A 110 16.85 14.49 21.32
CA GLY A 110 17.32 15.65 22.09
C GLY A 110 18.31 16.57 21.36
N VAL A 111 18.58 16.32 20.06
CA VAL A 111 19.52 17.08 19.23
C VAL A 111 18.74 18.11 18.40
N THR A 112 19.35 19.27 18.15
CA THR A 112 18.86 20.24 17.17
C THR A 112 18.80 19.57 15.79
N CYS A 113 17.58 19.25 15.35
CA CYS A 113 17.35 18.63 14.05
C CYS A 113 17.52 19.68 12.96
N ASP A 114 18.32 19.38 11.95
CA ASP A 114 18.34 20.18 10.73
C ASP A 114 17.13 19.83 9.84
N ILE A 115 16.91 20.64 8.80
CA ILE A 115 15.82 20.41 7.84
C ILE A 115 15.99 19.06 7.13
N GLN A 116 17.22 18.58 6.94
CA GLN A 116 17.46 17.27 6.33
C GLN A 116 16.97 16.12 7.21
N ALA A 117 17.22 16.16 8.52
CA ALA A 117 16.74 15.15 9.46
C ALA A 117 15.21 15.07 9.51
N LEU A 118 14.52 16.20 9.35
CA LEU A 118 13.05 16.26 9.28
C LEU A 118 12.48 15.59 8.02
N ARG A 119 13.28 15.51 6.94
CA ARG A 119 12.87 14.92 5.65
C ARG A 119 13.37 13.49 5.46
N GLN A 120 14.27 12.99 6.30
CA GLN A 120 14.87 11.66 6.12
C GLN A 120 14.17 10.56 6.94
N LEU A 121 13.70 9.55 6.22
CA LEU A 121 13.29 8.26 6.77
C LEU A 121 14.48 7.30 6.79
N THR A 122 14.81 6.77 7.97
CA THR A 122 15.98 5.91 8.20
C THR A 122 15.61 4.46 8.47
N GLU A 123 16.61 3.57 8.54
CA GLU A 123 16.45 2.15 8.87
C GLU A 123 15.71 1.93 10.19
N ALA A 124 15.92 2.83 11.17
CA ALA A 124 15.27 2.76 12.47
C ALA A 124 13.74 2.93 12.34
N ASP A 125 13.29 3.79 11.42
CA ASP A 125 11.86 4.07 11.22
C ASP A 125 11.16 2.90 10.54
N VAL A 126 11.83 2.27 9.57
CA VAL A 126 11.33 1.04 8.92
C VAL A 126 11.18 -0.07 9.97
N THR A 127 12.21 -0.23 10.81
CA THR A 127 12.24 -1.28 11.84
C THR A 127 11.18 -1.05 12.92
N ALA A 128 10.95 0.20 13.31
CA ALA A 128 9.88 0.56 14.24
C ALA A 128 8.50 0.32 13.62
N ALA A 129 8.29 0.72 12.36
CA ALA A 129 7.05 0.46 11.64
C ALA A 129 6.71 -1.04 11.54
N GLU A 130 7.71 -1.89 11.28
CA GLU A 130 7.53 -3.36 11.29
C GLU A 130 7.03 -3.88 12.65
N LYS A 131 7.43 -3.26 13.77
CA LYS A 131 6.96 -3.65 15.11
C LYS A 131 5.51 -3.24 15.35
N TYR A 132 5.11 -2.03 14.94
CA TYR A 132 3.73 -1.58 15.04
C TYR A 132 2.78 -2.50 14.25
N GLU A 133 3.19 -2.95 13.05
CA GLU A 133 2.38 -3.88 12.27
C GLU A 133 2.14 -5.22 13.00
N LYS A 134 3.14 -5.70 13.75
CA LYS A 134 3.04 -6.94 14.53
C LYS A 134 2.29 -6.77 15.85
N GLY A 135 1.75 -5.60 16.15
CA GLY A 135 0.99 -5.34 17.37
C GLY A 135 1.84 -5.33 18.64
N TRP A 136 3.14 -5.01 18.52
CA TRP A 136 3.99 -4.77 19.68
C TRP A 136 3.74 -3.34 20.15
N ASP A 137 2.66 -3.13 20.90
CA ASP A 137 2.50 -1.89 21.67
C ASP A 137 3.61 -1.85 22.74
N LEU A 138 4.40 -0.76 22.72
CA LEU A 138 5.38 -0.43 23.76
C LEU A 138 4.68 0.12 25.00
#